data_AF-A0A959T5H7-F1
#
_entry.id   AF-A0A959T5H7-F1
#
_cell.length_a   1.000
_cell.length_b   1.000
_cell.length_c   1.000
_cell.angle_alpha   90.00
_cell.angle_beta   90.00
_cell.angle_gamma   90.00
#
_symmetry.space_group_name_H-M   'P 1'
#
loop_
_entity.id
_entity.type
_entity.pdbx_description
1 polymer ?
#
loop_
_entity_poly.entity_id
_entity_poly.type
_entity_poly.pdbx_seq_one_letter_code
_entity_poly.pdbx_strand_id
1 'polypeptide(L)'
;EWNLGVTGLEVVSSKDYLTQPRFAGMRNARVFNLARSYSYQSRGYYVSLLAEARGQKVIPSAKTILDLRSPSIIKVLSRDLDEVIQTSLAHKNRHEFVLSIYFGRNVNRKYDKLSHELYKVFQSPLLRARFVKAEKWELRSVRPIPYNDIPEEHLSYVKRYAADYFAKKRYDKARADKSQYDLAILVNPEDKASPSNKRAIVKFRQAAEELGFAVEIIGPEDIERVAEYDALLIRENTHVNDHTYRFARRAQSEGLAVMDAPDAILKCNNKVYLAEVMEAAGVPAPRTLIVHIENRDQVAKLFGLPVVLKLPDSTFSRGVVKAKTAEELEEQLDQILKESDLAIAQEYMPSDFDWRIGVLDGRPLYACKYFMARG
;
A
#
# COMPACT_ATOMS: atom_id res chain seq x y z
N GLU A 1 23.22 29.23 -16.80
CA GLU A 1 21.98 28.82 -16.11
C GLU A 1 21.80 27.32 -16.23
N TRP A 2 21.32 26.65 -15.18
CA TRP A 2 21.03 25.23 -15.26
C TRP A 2 19.62 25.04 -15.82
N ASN A 3 19.52 24.34 -16.95
CA ASN A 3 18.25 23.97 -17.55
C ASN A 3 18.24 22.45 -17.73
N LEU A 4 17.24 21.79 -17.13
CA LEU A 4 17.00 20.35 -17.28
C LEU A 4 16.36 20.01 -18.64
N GLY A 5 15.99 21.01 -19.44
CA GLY A 5 15.36 20.85 -20.75
C GLY A 5 13.90 20.42 -20.65
N VAL A 6 13.26 20.69 -19.52
CA VAL A 6 11.89 20.25 -19.21
C VAL A 6 10.98 21.46 -19.09
N THR A 7 9.90 21.45 -19.85
CA THR A 7 8.83 22.45 -19.80
C THR A 7 7.95 22.26 -18.56
N GLY A 8 7.57 23.35 -17.87
CA GLY A 8 6.66 23.27 -16.72
C GLY A 8 7.35 23.11 -15.35
N LEU A 9 8.68 23.18 -15.31
CA LEU A 9 9.47 23.22 -14.08
C LEU A 9 10.14 24.58 -13.91
N GLU A 10 10.08 25.15 -12.72
CA GLU A 10 10.84 26.33 -12.35
C GLU A 10 12.18 25.91 -11.72
N VAL A 11 13.31 26.31 -12.31
CA VAL A 11 14.63 26.09 -11.71
C VAL A 11 14.97 27.30 -10.85
N VAL A 12 15.16 27.06 -9.55
CA VAL A 12 15.38 28.10 -8.55
C VAL A 12 16.71 27.86 -7.84
N SER A 13 17.45 28.92 -7.54
CA SER A 13 18.65 28.79 -6.72
C SER A 13 18.29 28.45 -5.27
N SER A 14 19.11 27.65 -4.57
CA SER A 14 18.85 27.35 -3.15
C SER A 14 18.80 28.61 -2.29
N LYS A 15 19.48 29.70 -2.68
CA LYS A 15 19.42 30.98 -1.97
C LYS A 15 18.03 31.61 -2.12
N ASP A 16 17.52 31.68 -3.35
CA ASP A 16 16.23 32.30 -3.64
C ASP A 16 15.08 31.52 -3.02
N TYR A 17 15.12 30.18 -3.09
CA TYR A 17 14.12 29.32 -2.46
C TYR A 17 14.01 29.54 -0.94
N LEU A 18 15.15 29.75 -0.26
CA LEU A 18 15.20 29.95 1.19
C LEU A 18 14.78 31.37 1.60
N THR A 19 15.05 32.38 0.77
CA THR A 19 14.93 33.80 1.16
C THR A 19 13.73 34.52 0.58
N GLN A 20 13.17 34.06 -0.56
CA GLN A 20 12.05 34.75 -1.20
C GLN A 20 10.71 34.31 -0.58
N PRO A 21 9.86 35.25 -0.13
CA PRO A 21 8.58 34.94 0.52
C PRO A 21 7.61 34.13 -0.34
N ARG A 22 7.68 34.26 -1.69
CA ARG A 22 6.80 33.52 -2.61
C ARG A 22 6.86 32.01 -2.41
N PHE A 23 8.03 31.46 -2.08
CA PHE A 23 8.22 30.03 -1.83
C PHE A 23 7.80 29.60 -0.43
N ALA A 24 7.72 30.52 0.53
CA ALA A 24 7.19 30.24 1.85
C ALA A 24 5.66 30.14 1.84
N GLY A 25 4.99 30.97 1.01
CA GLY A 25 3.53 30.94 0.84
C GLY A 25 3.00 29.87 -0.12
N MET A 26 3.89 29.22 -0.89
CA MET A 26 3.51 28.19 -1.85
C MET A 26 3.21 26.87 -1.14
N ARG A 27 1.94 26.46 -1.12
CA ARG A 27 1.51 25.15 -0.60
C ARG A 27 1.50 24.09 -1.70
N ASN A 28 1.66 22.82 -1.34
CA ASN A 28 1.61 21.67 -2.26
C ASN A 28 2.62 21.69 -3.42
N ALA A 29 3.73 22.43 -3.27
CA ALA A 29 4.82 22.39 -4.24
C ALA A 29 5.62 21.08 -4.13
N ARG A 30 6.08 20.55 -5.26
CA ARG A 30 7.07 19.47 -5.30
C ARG A 30 8.45 20.05 -5.53
N VAL A 31 9.35 19.81 -4.58
CA VAL A 31 10.72 20.35 -4.59
C VAL A 31 11.70 19.22 -4.87
N PHE A 32 12.36 19.26 -6.02
CA PHE A 32 13.49 18.38 -6.31
C PHE A 32 14.77 19.09 -5.88
N ASN A 33 15.27 18.71 -4.70
CA ASN A 33 16.46 19.35 -4.15
C ASN A 33 17.71 18.77 -4.81
N LEU A 34 18.36 19.59 -5.60
CA LEU A 34 19.56 19.25 -6.37
C LEU A 34 20.72 20.19 -6.01
N ALA A 35 20.85 20.49 -4.71
CA ALA A 35 21.82 21.42 -4.20
C ALA A 35 23.28 20.97 -4.43
N ARG A 36 24.19 21.95 -4.32
CA ARG A 36 25.65 21.73 -4.39
C ARG A 36 26.26 21.19 -3.09
N SER A 37 25.46 21.04 -2.04
CA SER A 37 25.89 20.41 -0.79
C SER A 37 24.67 19.98 0.00
N TYR A 38 24.80 18.84 0.68
CA TYR A 38 23.83 18.30 1.62
C TYR A 38 24.41 18.13 3.02
N SER A 39 25.53 18.80 3.35
CA SER A 39 26.10 18.77 4.71
C SER A 39 25.13 19.38 5.73
N TYR A 40 25.33 19.09 7.02
CA TYR A 40 24.37 19.51 8.05
C TYR A 40 24.44 21.04 8.13
N GLN A 41 23.28 21.69 8.23
CA GLN A 41 23.16 23.15 8.15
C GLN A 41 23.65 23.78 6.82
N SER A 42 23.88 22.98 5.77
CA SER A 42 24.08 23.52 4.42
C SER A 42 22.78 24.06 3.84
N ARG A 43 22.88 24.84 2.76
CA ARG A 43 21.70 25.29 2.01
C ARG A 43 20.85 24.12 1.51
N GLY A 44 21.46 23.03 1.04
CA GLY A 44 20.69 21.85 0.61
C GLY A 44 19.94 21.20 1.76
N TYR A 45 20.54 21.10 2.95
CA TYR A 45 19.84 20.62 4.14
C TYR A 45 18.65 21.52 4.51
N TYR A 46 18.85 22.84 4.55
CA TYR A 46 17.78 23.79 4.87
C TYR A 46 16.68 23.84 3.80
N VAL A 47 17.00 23.61 2.52
CA VAL A 47 15.98 23.51 1.46
C VAL A 47 15.02 22.38 1.79
N SER A 48 15.53 21.18 2.09
CA SER A 48 14.66 20.05 2.44
C SER A 48 13.91 20.28 3.75
N LEU A 49 14.59 20.75 4.80
CA LEU A 49 13.96 20.99 6.10
C LEU A 49 12.82 22.01 6.03
N LEU A 50 13.04 23.14 5.36
CA LEU A 50 12.02 24.18 5.24
C LEU A 50 10.92 23.78 4.27
N ALA A 51 11.20 23.02 3.21
CA ALA A 51 10.17 22.49 2.34
C ALA A 51 9.18 21.61 3.13
N GLU A 52 9.68 20.69 3.94
CA GLU A 52 8.84 19.83 4.81
C GLU A 52 8.03 20.68 5.81
N ALA A 53 8.68 21.63 6.49
CA ALA A 53 8.00 22.53 7.44
C ALA A 53 6.92 23.42 6.78
N ARG A 54 7.01 23.64 5.47
CA ARG A 54 6.04 24.42 4.66
C ARG A 54 4.93 23.53 4.05
N GLY A 55 4.93 22.23 4.32
CA GLY A 55 3.99 21.28 3.70
C GLY A 55 4.25 21.04 2.21
N GLN A 56 5.50 21.20 1.76
CA GLN A 56 5.93 20.92 0.39
C GLN A 56 6.53 19.52 0.31
N LYS A 57 6.25 18.80 -0.78
CA LYS A 57 6.78 17.45 -1.01
C LYS A 57 8.20 17.57 -1.57
N VAL A 58 9.23 17.34 -0.76
CA VAL A 58 10.64 17.49 -1.15
C VAL A 58 11.38 16.17 -1.27
N ILE A 59 12.25 16.05 -2.28
CA ILE A 59 13.05 14.85 -2.53
C ILE A 59 14.51 15.28 -2.82
N PRO A 60 15.51 14.81 -2.02
CA PRO A 60 15.37 14.03 -0.80
C PRO A 60 14.84 14.85 0.39
N SER A 61 14.21 14.19 1.37
CA SER A 61 13.78 14.81 2.64
C SER A 61 14.96 15.15 3.55
N ALA A 62 14.75 15.99 4.58
CA ALA A 62 15.80 16.29 5.55
C ALA A 62 16.21 15.02 6.31
N LYS A 63 15.25 14.15 6.63
CA LYS A 63 15.49 12.83 7.22
C LYS A 63 16.36 11.96 6.31
N THR A 64 16.01 11.82 5.03
CA THR A 64 16.82 11.06 4.06
C THR A 64 18.26 11.58 3.97
N ILE A 65 18.46 12.91 3.98
CA ILE A 65 19.81 13.50 3.98
C ILE A 65 20.62 13.09 5.22
N LEU A 66 19.97 12.98 6.38
CA LEU A 66 20.61 12.56 7.63
C LEU A 66 20.86 11.04 7.64
N ASP A 67 19.87 10.25 7.25
CA ASP A 67 19.92 8.78 7.21
C ASP A 67 21.05 8.29 6.30
N LEU A 68 21.23 8.93 5.13
CA LEU A 68 22.30 8.63 4.17
C LEU A 68 23.71 8.90 4.70
N ARG A 69 23.86 9.50 5.89
CA ARG A 69 25.17 9.64 6.55
C ARG A 69 25.47 8.53 7.53
N SER A 70 24.47 7.75 7.92
CA SER A 70 24.59 6.72 8.93
C SER A 70 24.78 5.34 8.27
N PRO A 71 25.98 4.73 8.38
CA PRO A 71 26.22 3.40 7.81
C PRO A 71 25.32 2.31 8.41
N SER A 72 24.91 2.46 9.68
CA SER A 72 24.01 1.51 10.34
C SER A 72 22.61 1.57 9.73
N ILE A 73 22.08 2.77 9.47
CA ILE A 73 20.77 2.96 8.84
C ILE A 73 20.80 2.43 7.40
N ILE A 74 21.86 2.71 6.64
CA ILE A 74 22.03 2.19 5.28
C ILE A 74 21.95 0.66 5.27
N LYS A 75 22.62 -0.02 6.21
CA LYS A 75 22.60 -1.48 6.33
C LYS A 75 21.20 -2.03 6.64
N VAL A 76 20.42 -1.31 7.46
CA VAL A 76 19.04 -1.70 7.77
C VAL A 76 18.15 -1.54 6.54
N LEU A 77 18.21 -0.37 5.89
CA LEU A 77 17.40 -0.06 4.71
C LEU A 77 17.73 -0.94 3.49
N SER A 78 18.95 -1.45 3.39
CA SER A 78 19.38 -2.27 2.26
C SER A 78 19.21 -3.78 2.46
N ARG A 79 18.62 -4.24 3.58
CA ARG A 79 18.53 -5.67 3.91
C ARG A 79 17.86 -6.49 2.80
N ASP A 80 16.81 -5.95 2.19
CA ASP A 80 16.03 -6.65 1.16
C ASP A 80 16.63 -6.48 -0.25
N LEU A 81 17.73 -5.73 -0.39
CA LEU A 81 18.42 -5.52 -1.67
C LEU A 81 19.52 -6.54 -1.92
N ASP A 82 19.81 -7.43 -0.96
CA ASP A 82 20.97 -8.32 -0.97
C ASP A 82 21.03 -9.20 -2.24
N GLU A 83 19.90 -9.81 -2.62
CA GLU A 83 19.81 -10.65 -3.83
C GLU A 83 20.09 -9.83 -5.10
N VAL A 84 19.43 -8.68 -5.25
CA VAL A 84 19.58 -7.81 -6.41
C VAL A 84 21.02 -7.28 -6.52
N ILE A 85 21.65 -6.96 -5.38
CA ILE A 85 23.06 -6.55 -5.32
C ILE A 85 23.96 -7.69 -5.81
N GLN A 86 23.79 -8.91 -5.29
CA GLN A 86 24.63 -10.05 -5.68
C GLN A 86 24.50 -10.34 -7.18
N THR A 87 23.28 -10.47 -7.70
CA THR A 87 23.05 -10.79 -9.11
C THR A 87 23.59 -9.69 -10.03
N SER A 88 23.36 -8.42 -9.69
CA SER A 88 23.75 -7.28 -10.54
C SER A 88 25.26 -7.04 -10.57
N LEU A 89 25.98 -7.48 -9.53
CA LEU A 89 27.43 -7.29 -9.39
C LEU A 89 28.23 -8.60 -9.55
N ALA A 90 27.59 -9.74 -9.82
CA ALA A 90 28.25 -11.04 -9.94
C ALA A 90 29.42 -11.06 -10.95
N HIS A 91 29.27 -10.37 -12.08
CA HIS A 91 30.29 -10.28 -13.14
C HIS A 91 31.45 -9.32 -12.84
N LYS A 92 31.45 -8.66 -11.68
CA LYS A 92 32.52 -7.72 -11.31
C LYS A 92 33.68 -8.46 -10.64
N ASN A 93 34.86 -8.27 -11.23
CA ASN A 93 36.13 -8.85 -10.76
C ASN A 93 36.93 -7.91 -9.84
N ARG A 94 36.39 -6.73 -9.50
CA ARG A 94 37.05 -5.76 -8.60
C ARG A 94 36.55 -5.96 -7.17
N HIS A 95 37.36 -5.54 -6.19
CA HIS A 95 36.98 -5.53 -4.77
C HIS A 95 36.09 -4.35 -4.38
N GLU A 96 36.02 -3.33 -5.23
CA GLU A 96 35.20 -2.15 -4.99
C GLU A 96 34.47 -1.74 -6.28
N PHE A 97 33.23 -1.30 -6.12
CA PHE A 97 32.43 -0.74 -7.20
C PHE A 97 31.64 0.48 -6.74
N VAL A 98 31.71 1.57 -7.50
CA VAL A 98 30.96 2.80 -7.24
C VAL A 98 29.95 2.99 -8.36
N LEU A 99 28.67 3.07 -8.00
CA LEU A 99 27.56 3.25 -8.91
C LEU A 99 26.98 4.66 -8.72
N SER A 100 26.98 5.47 -9.78
CA SER A 100 26.27 6.75 -9.80
C SER A 100 24.89 6.57 -10.43
N ILE A 101 23.85 7.02 -9.76
CA ILE A 101 22.45 6.83 -10.12
C ILE A 101 21.83 8.21 -10.29
N TYR A 102 21.13 8.40 -11.40
CA TYR A 102 20.44 9.64 -11.74
C TYR A 102 18.99 9.33 -12.08
N PHE A 103 18.06 9.86 -11.30
CA PHE A 103 16.62 9.64 -11.42
C PHE A 103 16.25 8.14 -11.54
N GLY A 104 16.92 7.30 -10.74
CA GLY A 104 16.70 5.85 -10.71
C GLY A 104 17.31 5.06 -11.87
N ARG A 105 18.20 5.67 -12.66
CA ARG A 105 18.89 5.02 -13.80
C ARG A 105 20.40 5.17 -13.72
N ASN A 106 21.12 4.31 -14.44
CA ASN A 106 22.56 4.43 -14.64
C ASN A 106 22.88 4.67 -16.12
N VAL A 107 24.01 5.32 -16.40
CA VAL A 107 24.51 5.51 -17.78
C VAL A 107 24.74 4.18 -18.51
N ASN A 108 25.12 3.14 -17.76
CA ASN A 108 25.18 1.77 -18.24
C ASN A 108 23.90 1.03 -17.82
N ARG A 109 23.06 0.73 -18.81
CA ARG A 109 21.73 0.11 -18.65
C ARG A 109 21.76 -1.24 -17.93
N LYS A 110 22.90 -1.95 -17.91
CA LYS A 110 23.04 -3.21 -17.16
C LYS A 110 22.74 -3.03 -15.66
N TYR A 111 22.95 -1.84 -15.12
CA TYR A 111 22.71 -1.53 -13.71
C TYR A 111 21.36 -0.87 -13.45
N ASP A 112 20.48 -0.73 -14.44
CA ASP A 112 19.21 -0.01 -14.26
C ASP A 112 18.31 -0.68 -13.20
N LYS A 113 18.27 -2.01 -13.13
CA LYS A 113 17.50 -2.73 -12.10
C LYS A 113 17.97 -2.36 -10.69
N LEU A 114 19.27 -2.51 -10.42
CA LEU A 114 19.88 -2.16 -9.13
C LEU A 114 19.73 -0.66 -8.83
N SER A 115 19.89 0.20 -9.83
CA SER A 115 19.75 1.65 -9.71
C SER A 115 18.33 2.05 -9.33
N HIS A 116 17.34 1.37 -9.90
CA HIS A 116 15.93 1.62 -9.62
C HIS A 116 15.55 1.20 -8.19
N GLU A 117 15.98 0.02 -7.74
CA GLU A 117 15.71 -0.45 -6.38
C GLU A 117 16.39 0.42 -5.31
N LEU A 118 17.64 0.81 -5.52
CA LEU A 118 18.33 1.76 -4.62
C LEU A 118 17.63 3.13 -4.60
N TYR A 119 17.13 3.59 -5.74
CA TYR A 119 16.36 4.84 -5.80
C TYR A 119 15.03 4.76 -5.04
N LYS A 120 14.32 3.62 -5.10
CA LYS A 120 13.08 3.40 -4.33
C LYS A 120 13.32 3.49 -2.84
N VAL A 121 14.39 2.83 -2.35
CA VAL A 121 14.72 2.78 -0.92
C VAL A 121 15.22 4.13 -0.40
N PHE A 122 16.17 4.74 -1.11
CA PHE A 122 16.87 5.93 -0.61
C PHE A 122 16.29 7.26 -1.10
N GLN A 123 15.29 7.23 -1.99
CA GLN A 123 14.47 8.37 -2.44
C GLN A 123 15.27 9.67 -2.62
N SER A 124 16.32 9.63 -3.43
CA SER A 124 17.11 10.82 -3.77
C SER A 124 17.34 10.87 -5.28
N PRO A 125 17.19 12.04 -5.94
CA PRO A 125 17.24 12.12 -7.40
C PRO A 125 18.63 11.77 -7.93
N LEU A 126 19.68 12.11 -7.20
CA LEU A 126 21.06 11.82 -7.58
C LEU A 126 21.74 11.09 -6.42
N LEU A 127 22.19 9.86 -6.66
CA LEU A 127 22.74 8.97 -5.64
C LEU A 127 24.07 8.38 -6.08
N ARG A 128 25.01 8.26 -5.14
CA ARG A 128 26.25 7.50 -5.33
C ARG A 128 26.29 6.39 -4.29
N ALA A 129 26.26 5.15 -4.77
CA ALA A 129 26.36 3.95 -3.96
C ALA A 129 27.77 3.33 -4.09
N ARG A 130 28.40 3.00 -2.97
CA ARG A 130 29.70 2.33 -2.90
C ARG A 130 29.50 0.91 -2.37
N PHE A 131 29.98 -0.05 -3.14
CA PHE A 131 29.95 -1.47 -2.83
C PHE A 131 31.36 -1.99 -2.62
N VAL A 132 31.54 -2.87 -1.64
CA VAL A 132 32.80 -3.57 -1.39
C VAL A 132 32.54 -5.07 -1.38
N LYS A 133 33.41 -5.83 -2.03
CA LYS A 133 33.36 -7.29 -2.11
C LYS A 133 34.29 -7.89 -1.07
N ALA A 134 33.70 -8.46 -0.02
CA ALA A 134 34.37 -9.38 0.88
C ALA A 134 34.03 -10.81 0.45
N GLU A 135 33.33 -11.60 1.27
CA GLU A 135 32.74 -12.89 0.84
C GLU A 135 31.60 -12.70 -0.16
N LYS A 136 30.81 -11.63 0.03
CA LYS A 136 29.75 -11.17 -0.88
C LYS A 136 29.86 -9.67 -1.12
N TRP A 137 29.09 -9.17 -2.09
CA TRP A 137 28.98 -7.73 -2.32
C TRP A 137 28.15 -7.07 -1.23
N GLU A 138 28.70 -6.07 -0.56
CA GLU A 138 27.99 -5.32 0.47
C GLU A 138 27.91 -3.84 0.11
N LEU A 139 26.75 -3.25 0.34
CA LEU A 139 26.54 -1.82 0.25
C LEU A 139 27.20 -1.13 1.45
N ARG A 140 28.30 -0.40 1.21
CA ARG A 140 29.07 0.26 2.27
C ARG A 140 28.63 1.68 2.52
N SER A 141 28.22 2.41 1.48
CA SER A 141 27.64 3.74 1.65
C SER A 141 26.75 4.12 0.48
N VAL A 142 25.77 4.95 0.76
CA VAL A 142 24.93 5.64 -0.22
C VAL A 142 24.90 7.10 0.19
N ARG A 143 25.13 7.99 -0.76
CA ARG A 143 25.08 9.44 -0.51
C ARG A 143 24.39 10.17 -1.65
N PRO A 144 23.73 11.30 -1.39
CA PRO A 144 23.31 12.20 -2.45
C PRO A 144 24.53 12.67 -3.25
N ILE A 145 24.40 12.84 -4.55
CA ILE A 145 25.42 13.47 -5.38
C ILE A 145 25.15 14.98 -5.40
N PRO A 146 26.06 15.81 -4.86
CA PRO A 146 26.03 17.23 -5.13
C PRO A 146 26.08 17.51 -6.63
N TYR A 147 25.30 18.47 -7.11
CA TYR A 147 25.23 18.73 -8.56
C TYR A 147 26.62 18.97 -9.21
N ASN A 148 27.52 19.65 -8.50
CA ASN A 148 28.89 19.93 -8.93
C ASN A 148 29.82 18.70 -8.95
N ASP A 149 29.39 17.57 -8.38
CA ASP A 149 30.15 16.31 -8.35
C ASP A 149 29.73 15.34 -9.47
N ILE A 150 28.83 15.79 -10.36
CA ILE A 150 28.44 15.04 -11.57
C ILE A 150 29.51 15.27 -12.65
N PRO A 151 30.12 14.20 -13.20
CA PRO A 151 31.04 14.32 -14.32
C PRO A 151 30.40 15.01 -15.53
N GLU A 152 31.16 15.85 -16.24
CA GLU A 152 30.65 16.62 -17.38
C GLU A 152 30.07 15.71 -18.48
N GLU A 153 30.73 14.58 -18.75
CA GLU A 153 30.28 13.52 -19.67
C GLU A 153 28.91 12.92 -19.31
N HIS A 154 28.51 12.96 -18.03
CA HIS A 154 27.23 12.45 -17.56
C HIS A 154 26.11 13.49 -17.63
N LEU A 155 26.41 14.79 -17.79
CA LEU A 155 25.39 15.85 -17.73
C LEU A 155 24.31 15.70 -18.80
N SER A 156 24.68 15.25 -20.01
CA SER A 156 23.73 14.98 -21.10
C SER A 156 22.75 13.86 -20.72
N TYR A 157 23.26 12.79 -20.08
CA TYR A 157 22.46 11.69 -19.56
C TYR A 157 21.54 12.16 -18.43
N VAL A 158 22.04 12.96 -17.48
CA VAL A 158 21.24 13.51 -16.37
C VAL A 158 20.09 14.35 -16.90
N LYS A 159 20.34 15.25 -17.86
CA LYS A 159 19.28 16.05 -18.48
C LYS A 159 18.22 15.18 -19.13
N ARG A 160 18.64 14.18 -19.92
CA ARG A 160 17.70 13.24 -20.57
C ARG A 160 16.93 12.41 -19.54
N TYR A 161 17.58 11.89 -18.51
CA TYR A 161 16.91 11.09 -17.47
C TYR A 161 15.96 11.93 -16.62
N ALA A 162 16.31 13.18 -16.32
CA ALA A 162 15.42 14.13 -15.71
C ALA A 162 14.21 14.40 -16.63
N ALA A 163 14.45 14.69 -17.91
CA ALA A 163 13.38 14.90 -18.88
C ALA A 163 12.45 13.69 -18.99
N ASP A 164 12.97 12.47 -19.14
CA ASP A 164 12.17 11.24 -19.11
C ASP A 164 11.43 11.06 -17.78
N TYR A 165 12.07 11.39 -16.67
CA TYR A 165 11.49 11.26 -15.33
C TYR A 165 10.28 12.18 -15.15
N PHE A 166 10.38 13.42 -15.63
CA PHE A 166 9.33 14.42 -15.56
C PHE A 166 8.28 14.29 -16.69
N ALA A 167 8.68 13.83 -17.88
CA ALA A 167 7.81 13.64 -19.05
C ALA A 167 6.97 12.36 -18.98
N LYS A 168 7.32 11.40 -18.11
CA LYS A 168 6.38 10.33 -17.75
C LYS A 168 5.10 11.02 -17.28
N LYS A 169 3.96 10.68 -17.89
CA LYS A 169 2.59 11.13 -17.54
C LYS A 169 2.16 10.86 -16.08
N ARG A 170 3.11 10.58 -15.18
CA ARG A 170 3.00 10.68 -13.73
C ARG A 170 3.24 12.11 -13.19
N TYR A 171 3.84 13.02 -13.97
CA TYR A 171 4.22 14.36 -13.48
C TYR A 171 3.85 15.53 -14.42
N ASP A 172 3.48 15.28 -15.68
CA ASP A 172 2.98 16.31 -16.60
C ASP A 172 1.50 16.64 -16.38
N LYS A 173 1.29 17.35 -15.27
CA LYS A 173 0.44 18.52 -15.13
C LYS A 173 0.53 18.86 -13.65
N ALA A 174 1.20 19.96 -13.33
CA ALA A 174 0.61 20.84 -12.33
C ALA A 174 -0.73 21.30 -12.92
N ARG A 175 -1.75 20.44 -12.89
CA ARG A 175 -3.06 20.93 -12.51
C ARG A 175 -2.74 21.62 -11.20
N ALA A 176 -3.06 22.91 -11.09
CA ALA A 176 -3.22 23.49 -9.77
C ALA A 176 -3.99 22.44 -8.99
N ASP A 177 -3.32 21.79 -8.03
CA ASP A 177 -3.88 20.63 -7.39
C ASP A 177 -5.00 21.19 -6.54
N LYS A 178 -6.18 21.24 -7.14
CA LYS A 178 -7.43 21.58 -6.47
C LYS A 178 -7.80 20.42 -5.55
N SER A 179 -7.10 19.30 -5.63
CA SER A 179 -7.28 18.26 -4.64
C SER A 179 -6.78 18.76 -3.29
N GLN A 180 -7.66 18.63 -2.31
CA GLN A 180 -7.40 19.04 -0.95
C GLN A 180 -6.77 17.91 -0.14
N TYR A 181 -6.85 16.68 -0.66
CA TYR A 181 -6.54 15.45 0.06
C TYR A 181 -5.89 14.41 -0.88
N ASP A 182 -5.01 13.57 -0.34
CA ASP A 182 -4.40 12.41 -1.01
C ASP A 182 -5.16 11.11 -0.61
N LEU A 183 -5.62 10.32 -1.59
CA LEU A 183 -6.32 9.04 -1.38
C LEU A 183 -5.51 7.88 -1.96
N ALA A 184 -5.19 6.90 -1.11
CA ALA A 184 -4.72 5.60 -1.54
C ALA A 184 -5.89 4.64 -1.80
N ILE A 185 -5.86 3.92 -2.93
CA ILE A 185 -6.73 2.78 -3.19
C ILE A 185 -5.86 1.52 -3.27
N LEU A 186 -5.99 0.64 -2.27
CA LEU A 186 -5.26 -0.64 -2.22
C LEU A 186 -5.93 -1.64 -3.16
N VAL A 187 -5.14 -2.17 -4.11
CA VAL A 187 -5.58 -3.17 -5.09
C VAL A 187 -4.45 -4.19 -5.29
N ASN A 188 -4.77 -5.47 -5.18
CA ASN A 188 -3.88 -6.57 -5.56
C ASN A 188 -4.24 -7.06 -6.97
N PRO A 189 -3.38 -6.83 -7.97
CA PRO A 189 -3.62 -7.27 -9.35
C PRO A 189 -3.69 -8.79 -9.50
N GLU A 190 -3.09 -9.54 -8.57
CA GLU A 190 -3.00 -10.99 -8.58
C GLU A 190 -4.19 -11.69 -7.90
N ASP A 191 -5.08 -10.93 -7.23
CA ASP A 191 -6.28 -11.49 -6.61
C ASP A 191 -7.32 -11.88 -7.67
N LYS A 192 -7.46 -13.19 -7.90
CA LYS A 192 -8.42 -13.77 -8.84
C LYS A 192 -9.89 -13.54 -8.41
N ALA A 193 -10.14 -13.26 -7.13
CA ALA A 193 -11.46 -13.02 -6.56
C ALA A 193 -11.59 -11.58 -6.03
N SER A 194 -10.91 -10.62 -6.67
CA SER A 194 -10.96 -9.22 -6.28
C SER A 194 -12.40 -8.69 -6.20
N PRO A 195 -12.75 -7.93 -5.15
CA PRO A 195 -14.09 -7.35 -4.98
C PRO A 195 -14.38 -6.26 -6.02
N SER A 196 -13.43 -5.89 -6.88
CA SER A 196 -13.60 -4.84 -7.88
C SER A 196 -12.86 -5.13 -9.17
N ASN A 197 -13.59 -5.11 -10.28
CA ASN A 197 -12.97 -5.20 -11.60
C ASN A 197 -12.27 -3.88 -11.99
N LYS A 198 -11.44 -3.92 -13.04
CA LYS A 198 -10.69 -2.74 -13.53
C LYS A 198 -11.58 -1.53 -13.85
N ARG A 199 -12.81 -1.75 -14.36
CA ARG A 199 -13.76 -0.66 -14.64
C ARG A 199 -14.26 0.00 -13.36
N ALA A 200 -14.51 -0.77 -12.31
CA ALA A 200 -14.90 -0.25 -11.00
C ALA A 200 -13.78 0.61 -10.38
N ILE A 201 -12.52 0.16 -10.45
CA ILE A 201 -11.37 0.94 -9.96
C ILE A 201 -11.25 2.29 -10.69
N VAL A 202 -11.42 2.30 -12.02
CA VAL A 202 -11.44 3.56 -12.78
C VAL A 202 -12.56 4.50 -12.32
N LYS A 203 -13.76 3.96 -12.04
CA LYS A 203 -14.89 4.75 -11.53
C LYS A 203 -14.63 5.29 -10.13
N PHE A 204 -14.05 4.50 -9.22
CA PHE A 204 -13.66 4.98 -7.89
C PHE A 204 -12.67 6.14 -7.99
N ARG A 205 -11.65 5.98 -8.85
CA ARG A 205 -10.68 7.05 -9.11
C ARG A 205 -11.36 8.31 -9.62
N GLN A 206 -12.22 8.20 -10.64
CA GLN A 206 -12.93 9.35 -11.21
C GLN A 206 -13.79 10.07 -10.17
N ALA A 207 -14.58 9.32 -9.39
CA ALA A 207 -15.43 9.89 -8.35
C ALA A 207 -14.61 10.60 -7.25
N ALA A 208 -13.49 10.02 -6.82
CA ALA A 208 -12.62 10.65 -5.84
C ALA A 208 -11.90 11.90 -6.40
N GLU A 209 -11.43 11.86 -7.64
CA GLU A 209 -10.85 13.02 -8.33
C GLU A 209 -11.86 14.18 -8.47
N GLU A 210 -13.13 13.89 -8.76
CA GLU A 210 -14.23 14.87 -8.82
C GLU A 210 -14.50 15.53 -7.46
N LEU A 211 -14.28 14.79 -6.37
CA LEU A 211 -14.39 15.29 -4.99
C LEU A 211 -13.13 16.02 -4.50
N GLY A 212 -12.11 16.16 -5.36
CA GLY A 212 -10.86 16.83 -5.00
C GLY A 212 -9.91 15.95 -4.19
N PHE A 213 -9.82 14.66 -4.52
CA PHE A 213 -8.72 13.81 -4.08
C PHE A 213 -7.66 13.63 -5.18
N ALA A 214 -6.39 13.65 -4.79
CA ALA A 214 -5.30 13.07 -5.58
C ALA A 214 -5.25 11.58 -5.29
N VAL A 215 -5.64 10.77 -6.28
CA VAL A 215 -5.81 9.32 -6.09
C VAL A 215 -4.59 8.56 -6.59
N GLU A 216 -4.02 7.70 -5.75
CA GLU A 216 -3.01 6.72 -6.15
C GLU A 216 -3.52 5.29 -5.93
N ILE A 217 -3.25 4.41 -6.89
CA ILE A 217 -3.48 2.98 -6.72
C ILE A 217 -2.20 2.38 -6.17
N ILE A 218 -2.29 1.72 -5.01
CA ILE A 218 -1.16 1.10 -4.31
C ILE A 218 -1.34 -0.42 -4.22
N GLY A 219 -0.23 -1.15 -4.12
CA GLY A 219 -0.18 -2.61 -4.01
C GLY A 219 0.21 -3.11 -2.62
N PRO A 220 0.21 -4.44 -2.40
CA PRO A 220 0.61 -5.06 -1.11
C PRO A 220 2.01 -4.66 -0.63
N GLU A 221 2.92 -4.31 -1.54
CA GLU A 221 4.29 -3.87 -1.28
C GLU A 221 4.42 -2.42 -0.80
N ASP A 222 3.38 -1.60 -0.93
CA ASP A 222 3.40 -0.17 -0.63
C ASP A 222 3.01 0.17 0.82
N ILE A 223 3.04 -0.81 1.75
CA ILE A 223 2.55 -0.62 3.13
C ILE A 223 3.23 0.53 3.88
N GLU A 224 4.52 0.74 3.62
CA GLU A 224 5.31 1.82 4.24
C GLU A 224 4.88 3.21 3.76
N ARG A 225 4.27 3.28 2.57
CA ARG A 225 3.80 4.53 1.96
C ARG A 225 2.42 4.94 2.46
N VAL A 226 1.73 4.10 3.23
CA VAL A 226 0.36 4.39 3.72
C VAL A 226 0.31 5.72 4.48
N ALA A 227 1.37 6.08 5.21
CA ALA A 227 1.45 7.35 5.95
C ALA A 227 1.57 8.59 5.04
N GLU A 228 1.74 8.42 3.72
CA GLU A 228 1.83 9.53 2.75
C GLU A 228 0.45 10.08 2.35
N TYR A 229 -0.65 9.42 2.74
CA TYR A 229 -2.02 9.72 2.31
C TYR A 229 -2.89 10.21 3.46
N ASP A 230 -3.99 10.90 3.13
CA ASP A 230 -5.01 11.33 4.11
C ASP A 230 -6.10 10.26 4.31
N ALA A 231 -6.31 9.41 3.29
CA ALA A 231 -7.33 8.38 3.31
C ALA A 231 -6.86 7.09 2.62
N LEU A 232 -7.42 5.96 3.08
CA LEU A 232 -7.21 4.63 2.51
C LEU A 232 -8.55 3.98 2.17
N LEU A 233 -8.69 3.55 0.92
CA LEU A 233 -9.79 2.72 0.43
C LEU A 233 -9.26 1.32 0.07
N ILE A 234 -9.69 0.29 0.79
CA ILE A 234 -9.28 -1.09 0.55
C ILE A 234 -10.20 -1.72 -0.50
N ARG A 235 -9.67 -2.13 -1.65
CA ARG A 235 -10.41 -2.86 -2.70
C ARG A 235 -9.86 -4.28 -2.90
N GLU A 236 -9.61 -4.93 -1.78
CA GLU A 236 -9.23 -6.34 -1.65
C GLU A 236 -10.11 -7.03 -0.60
N ASN A 237 -10.12 -8.36 -0.59
CA ASN A 237 -10.82 -9.12 0.43
C ASN A 237 -10.08 -9.00 1.76
N THR A 238 -10.74 -8.45 2.78
CA THR A 238 -10.12 -8.18 4.08
C THR A 238 -10.14 -9.40 4.99
N HIS A 239 -9.01 -9.76 5.57
CA HIS A 239 -8.90 -10.86 6.55
C HIS A 239 -7.94 -10.50 7.69
N VAL A 240 -8.21 -11.00 8.90
CA VAL A 240 -7.44 -10.63 10.12
C VAL A 240 -5.95 -11.00 10.00
N ASN A 241 -5.66 -12.15 9.39
CA ASN A 241 -4.30 -12.66 9.19
C ASN A 241 -3.72 -12.33 7.80
N ASP A 242 -4.04 -11.15 7.24
CA ASP A 242 -3.66 -10.76 5.88
C ASP A 242 -2.96 -9.37 5.84
N HIS A 243 -2.32 -8.98 4.73
CA HIS A 243 -1.77 -7.62 4.59
C HIS A 243 -2.86 -6.56 4.64
N THR A 244 -4.06 -6.82 4.13
CA THR A 244 -5.18 -5.88 4.19
C THR A 244 -5.49 -5.38 5.60
N TYR A 245 -5.50 -6.27 6.60
CA TYR A 245 -5.66 -5.88 8.01
C TYR A 245 -4.47 -5.06 8.54
N ARG A 246 -3.24 -5.41 8.13
CA ARG A 246 -2.04 -4.62 8.49
C ARG A 246 -2.08 -3.21 7.91
N PHE A 247 -2.54 -3.06 6.66
CA PHE A 247 -2.77 -1.76 6.02
C PHE A 247 -3.82 -0.94 6.78
N ALA A 248 -4.98 -1.54 7.10
CA ALA A 248 -6.02 -0.87 7.87
C ALA A 248 -5.51 -0.40 9.24
N ARG A 249 -4.75 -1.26 9.95
CA ARG A 249 -4.18 -0.94 11.27
C ARG A 249 -3.17 0.19 11.19
N ARG A 250 -2.28 0.14 10.19
CA ARG A 250 -1.27 1.18 9.94
C ARG A 250 -1.94 2.51 9.63
N ALA A 251 -2.88 2.53 8.69
CA ALA A 251 -3.62 3.72 8.30
C ALA A 251 -4.37 4.34 9.50
N GLN A 252 -5.06 3.52 10.31
CA GLN A 252 -5.74 4.01 11.52
C GLN A 252 -4.74 4.58 12.54
N SER A 253 -3.60 3.93 12.75
CA SER A 253 -2.58 4.42 13.69
C SER A 253 -1.91 5.73 13.27
N GLU A 254 -1.85 5.99 11.97
CA GLU A 254 -1.32 7.22 11.37
C GLU A 254 -2.40 8.31 11.21
N GLY A 255 -3.64 8.04 11.65
CA GLY A 255 -4.73 9.02 11.67
C GLY A 255 -5.48 9.19 10.35
N LEU A 256 -5.33 8.27 9.39
CA LEU A 256 -6.03 8.33 8.11
C LEU A 256 -7.53 8.04 8.26
N ALA A 257 -8.32 8.59 7.34
CA ALA A 257 -9.68 8.11 7.11
C ALA A 257 -9.63 6.75 6.39
N VAL A 258 -10.09 5.68 7.05
CA VAL A 258 -10.01 4.31 6.52
C VAL A 258 -11.40 3.78 6.20
N MET A 259 -11.63 3.39 4.96
CA MET A 259 -12.74 2.50 4.61
C MET A 259 -12.29 1.05 4.79
N ASP A 260 -13.11 0.27 5.49
CA ASP A 260 -12.76 -1.03 6.09
C ASP A 260 -11.79 -0.90 7.27
N ALA A 261 -12.26 -0.22 8.33
CA ALA A 261 -11.49 -0.03 9.56
C ALA A 261 -11.12 -1.38 10.23
N PRO A 262 -9.99 -1.45 10.96
CA PRO A 262 -9.51 -2.72 11.56
C PRO A 262 -10.53 -3.41 12.46
N ASP A 263 -11.26 -2.64 13.26
CA ASP A 263 -12.31 -3.16 14.13
C ASP A 263 -13.46 -3.80 13.31
N ALA A 264 -13.86 -3.17 12.21
CA ALA A 264 -14.85 -3.72 11.31
C ALA A 264 -14.35 -5.02 10.67
N ILE A 265 -13.09 -5.08 10.23
CA ILE A 265 -12.50 -6.30 9.66
C ILE A 265 -12.52 -7.43 10.70
N LEU A 266 -12.16 -7.15 11.95
CA LEU A 266 -12.13 -8.14 13.03
C LEU A 266 -13.53 -8.68 13.34
N LYS A 267 -14.51 -7.78 13.51
CA LYS A 267 -15.89 -8.13 13.86
C LYS A 267 -16.65 -8.80 12.73
N CYS A 268 -16.54 -8.29 11.51
CA CYS A 268 -17.32 -8.78 10.36
C CYS A 268 -16.78 -10.10 9.78
N ASN A 269 -15.52 -10.46 10.03
CA ASN A 269 -15.00 -11.78 9.64
C ASN A 269 -15.43 -12.90 10.57
N ASN A 270 -15.86 -12.57 11.80
CA ASN A 270 -16.25 -13.55 12.80
C ASN A 270 -17.78 -13.76 12.80
N LYS A 271 -18.22 -14.91 12.27
CA LYS A 271 -19.65 -15.23 12.20
C LYS A 271 -20.28 -15.55 13.56
N VAL A 272 -19.49 -15.94 14.56
CA VAL A 272 -19.96 -16.15 15.94
C VAL A 272 -20.35 -14.80 16.54
N TYR A 273 -19.44 -13.83 16.46
CA TYR A 273 -19.70 -12.45 16.92
C TYR A 273 -20.92 -11.84 16.22
N LEU A 274 -21.05 -12.04 14.90
CA LEU A 274 -22.22 -11.57 14.15
C LEU A 274 -23.53 -12.18 14.69
N ALA A 275 -23.56 -13.49 14.96
CA ALA A 275 -24.74 -14.16 15.48
C ALA A 275 -25.15 -13.62 16.85
N GLU A 276 -24.20 -13.47 17.78
CA GLU A 276 -24.45 -12.93 19.12
C GLU A 276 -24.98 -11.49 19.07
N VAL A 277 -24.39 -10.64 18.23
CA VAL A 277 -24.81 -9.23 18.11
C VAL A 277 -26.20 -9.12 17.47
N MET A 278 -26.52 -9.94 16.47
CA MET A 278 -27.84 -9.94 15.86
C MET A 278 -28.92 -10.39 16.85
N GLU A 279 -28.66 -11.44 17.64
CA GLU A 279 -29.57 -11.92 18.66
C GLU A 279 -29.78 -10.87 19.77
N ALA A 280 -28.70 -10.30 20.30
CA ALA A 280 -28.76 -9.26 21.33
C ALA A 280 -29.50 -8.01 20.85
N ALA A 281 -29.40 -7.66 19.57
CA ALA A 281 -30.10 -6.53 18.96
C ALA A 281 -31.54 -6.86 18.52
N GLY A 282 -32.00 -8.11 18.66
CA GLY A 282 -33.33 -8.54 18.22
C GLY A 282 -33.54 -8.46 16.72
N VAL A 283 -32.46 -8.57 15.92
CA VAL A 283 -32.55 -8.52 14.46
C VAL A 283 -33.05 -9.88 13.96
N PRO A 284 -34.15 -9.92 13.16
CA PRO A 284 -34.65 -11.17 12.61
C PRO A 284 -33.57 -11.86 11.75
N ALA A 285 -33.19 -13.07 12.16
CA ALA A 285 -32.21 -13.92 11.48
C ALA A 285 -32.62 -15.39 11.62
N PRO A 286 -32.15 -16.28 10.73
CA PRO A 286 -32.35 -17.72 10.92
C PRO A 286 -31.77 -18.17 12.26
N ARG A 287 -32.45 -19.10 12.95
CA ARG A 287 -31.99 -19.59 14.25
C ARG A 287 -30.59 -20.17 14.10
N THR A 288 -29.69 -19.78 14.99
CA THR A 288 -28.26 -20.08 14.90
C THR A 288 -27.77 -20.61 16.24
N LEU A 289 -26.97 -21.68 16.22
CA LEU A 289 -26.33 -22.29 17.38
C LEU A 289 -24.80 -22.29 17.15
N ILE A 290 -24.07 -21.83 18.16
CA ILE A 290 -22.62 -22.00 18.24
C ILE A 290 -22.36 -23.42 18.76
N VAL A 291 -21.75 -24.24 17.92
CA VAL A 291 -21.55 -25.67 18.17
C VAL A 291 -20.12 -25.91 18.64
N HIS A 292 -19.98 -26.66 19.74
CA HIS A 292 -18.73 -27.22 20.25
C HIS A 292 -18.94 -28.72 20.49
N ILE A 293 -17.85 -29.43 20.82
CA ILE A 293 -17.87 -30.90 20.89
C ILE A 293 -18.94 -31.47 21.85
N GLU A 294 -19.25 -30.75 22.92
CA GLU A 294 -20.19 -31.20 23.97
C GLU A 294 -21.66 -30.93 23.63
N ASN A 295 -21.97 -30.01 22.70
CA ASN A 295 -23.35 -29.62 22.38
C ASN A 295 -23.81 -30.02 20.96
N ARG A 296 -22.95 -30.68 20.17
CA ARG A 296 -23.22 -31.09 18.78
C ARG A 296 -24.52 -31.87 18.59
N ASP A 297 -24.86 -32.74 19.54
CA ASP A 297 -26.07 -33.58 19.50
C ASP A 297 -27.38 -32.78 19.59
N GLN A 298 -27.30 -31.48 19.93
CA GLN A 298 -28.45 -30.60 20.02
C GLN A 298 -28.87 -30.03 18.67
N VAL A 299 -27.97 -29.98 17.68
CA VAL A 299 -28.19 -29.30 16.38
C VAL A 299 -29.43 -29.85 15.67
N ALA A 300 -29.49 -31.16 15.46
CA ALA A 300 -30.62 -31.80 14.78
C ALA A 300 -31.94 -31.69 15.58
N LYS A 301 -31.85 -31.67 16.91
CA LYS A 301 -33.03 -31.53 17.79
C LYS A 301 -33.63 -30.13 17.73
N LEU A 302 -32.80 -29.11 17.60
CA LEU A 302 -33.22 -27.70 17.59
C LEU A 302 -33.71 -27.23 16.22
N PHE A 303 -33.03 -27.63 15.15
CA PHE A 303 -33.29 -27.11 13.80
C PHE A 303 -33.94 -28.11 12.85
N GLY A 304 -33.89 -29.41 13.15
CA GLY A 304 -34.21 -30.45 12.18
C GLY A 304 -33.19 -30.50 11.05
N LEU A 305 -33.56 -31.18 9.95
CA LEU A 305 -32.74 -31.32 8.76
C LEU A 305 -33.55 -30.89 7.52
N PRO A 306 -32.91 -30.28 6.50
CA PRO A 306 -31.48 -30.00 6.40
C PRO A 306 -31.03 -28.83 7.29
N VAL A 307 -29.74 -28.80 7.65
CA VAL A 307 -29.10 -27.73 8.42
C VAL A 307 -27.87 -27.21 7.69
N VAL A 308 -27.54 -25.92 7.87
CA VAL A 308 -26.35 -25.30 7.29
C VAL A 308 -25.25 -25.21 8.34
N LEU A 309 -24.09 -25.78 8.04
CA LEU A 309 -22.90 -25.69 8.87
C LEU A 309 -21.91 -24.69 8.26
N LYS A 310 -21.30 -23.87 9.10
CA LYS A 310 -20.34 -22.83 8.69
C LYS A 310 -19.12 -22.81 9.61
N LEU A 311 -17.95 -22.58 9.01
CA LEU A 311 -16.75 -22.22 9.77
C LEU A 311 -16.89 -20.81 10.38
N PRO A 312 -16.41 -20.58 11.62
CA PRO A 312 -16.42 -19.27 12.27
C PRO A 312 -15.74 -18.19 11.42
N ASP A 313 -14.51 -18.48 10.98
CA ASP A 313 -13.67 -17.58 10.18
C ASP A 313 -13.48 -18.18 8.77
N SER A 314 -14.31 -17.77 7.82
CA SER A 314 -14.18 -18.17 6.41
C SER A 314 -14.91 -17.22 5.47
N THR A 315 -14.43 -17.09 4.22
CA THR A 315 -15.00 -16.21 3.18
C THR A 315 -15.40 -17.00 1.91
N PHE A 316 -16.27 -16.41 1.07
CA PHE A 316 -16.69 -16.95 -0.24
C PHE A 316 -17.27 -18.37 -0.27
N SER A 317 -18.16 -18.69 0.68
CA SER A 317 -18.81 -20.01 0.78
C SER A 317 -17.85 -21.20 0.93
N ARG A 318 -16.55 -20.96 1.10
CA ARG A 318 -15.58 -21.97 1.51
C ARG A 318 -15.86 -22.27 2.98
N GLY A 319 -16.23 -23.52 3.27
CA GLY A 319 -16.66 -23.92 4.60
C GLY A 319 -18.12 -23.59 4.93
N VAL A 320 -19.01 -23.54 3.91
CA VAL A 320 -20.47 -23.61 4.12
C VAL A 320 -20.97 -24.92 3.54
N VAL A 321 -21.54 -25.79 4.37
CA VAL A 321 -22.03 -27.12 3.95
C VAL A 321 -23.48 -27.29 4.38
N LYS A 322 -24.30 -27.90 3.51
CA LYS A 322 -25.68 -28.27 3.83
C LYS A 322 -25.74 -29.75 4.16
N ALA A 323 -25.98 -30.10 5.42
CA ALA A 323 -26.22 -31.47 5.85
C ALA A 323 -27.71 -31.78 5.74
N LYS A 324 -28.05 -32.85 5.00
CA LYS A 324 -29.43 -33.29 4.76
C LYS A 324 -29.83 -34.48 5.62
N THR A 325 -28.86 -35.28 6.08
CA THR A 325 -29.09 -36.43 6.96
C THR A 325 -28.33 -36.26 8.28
N ALA A 326 -28.66 -37.11 9.26
CA ALA A 326 -27.95 -37.10 10.54
C ALA A 326 -26.49 -37.56 10.38
N GLU A 327 -26.25 -38.54 9.50
CA GLU A 327 -24.92 -39.02 9.18
C GLU A 327 -24.07 -37.94 8.52
N GLU A 328 -24.63 -37.21 7.55
CA GLU A 328 -23.96 -36.07 6.92
C GLU A 328 -23.66 -34.96 7.95
N LEU A 329 -24.57 -34.71 8.90
CA LEU A 329 -24.36 -33.71 9.95
C LEU A 329 -23.17 -34.08 10.84
N GLU A 330 -23.12 -35.32 11.32
CA GLU A 330 -22.03 -35.79 12.18
C GLU A 330 -20.69 -35.78 11.44
N GLU A 331 -20.64 -36.25 10.19
CA GLU A 331 -19.41 -36.25 9.40
C GLU A 331 -18.87 -34.83 9.18
N GLN A 332 -19.75 -33.88 8.85
CA GLN A 332 -19.34 -32.50 8.58
C GLN A 332 -18.94 -31.76 9.86
N LEU A 333 -19.63 -32.00 10.97
CA LEU A 333 -19.22 -31.46 12.28
C LEU A 333 -17.87 -32.03 12.71
N ASP A 334 -17.60 -33.32 12.49
CA ASP A 334 -16.29 -33.93 12.76
C ASP A 334 -15.17 -33.28 11.95
N GLN A 335 -15.43 -32.99 10.67
CA GLN A 335 -14.44 -32.32 9.81
C GLN A 335 -14.15 -30.90 10.29
N ILE A 336 -15.21 -30.12 10.57
CA ILE A 336 -15.06 -28.73 11.03
C ILE A 336 -14.39 -28.67 12.41
N LEU A 337 -14.83 -29.48 13.37
CA LEU A 337 -14.35 -29.43 14.75
C LEU A 337 -12.94 -30.02 14.93
N LYS A 338 -12.39 -30.68 13.90
CA LYS A 338 -10.96 -31.04 13.85
C LYS A 338 -10.07 -29.84 13.55
N GLU A 339 -10.57 -28.86 12.81
CA GLU A 339 -9.82 -27.69 12.36
C GLU A 339 -10.12 -26.43 13.19
N SER A 340 -11.26 -26.40 13.91
CA SER A 340 -11.70 -25.28 14.74
C SER A 340 -12.38 -25.76 16.01
N ASP A 341 -12.21 -25.04 17.13
CA ASP A 341 -12.90 -25.36 18.38
C ASP A 341 -14.42 -25.13 18.30
N LEU A 342 -14.88 -24.33 17.33
CA LEU A 342 -16.28 -23.93 17.17
C LEU A 342 -16.76 -24.14 15.73
N ALA A 343 -18.03 -24.50 15.60
CA ALA A 343 -18.76 -24.47 14.34
C ALA A 343 -20.03 -23.63 14.51
N ILE A 344 -20.62 -23.20 13.40
CA ILE A 344 -21.91 -22.50 13.42
C ILE A 344 -22.92 -23.37 12.69
N ALA A 345 -23.95 -23.82 13.41
CA ALA A 345 -25.12 -24.46 12.83
C ALA A 345 -26.25 -23.44 12.70
N GLN A 346 -26.83 -23.35 11.52
CA GLN A 346 -27.90 -22.41 11.23
C GLN A 346 -29.05 -23.11 10.53
N GLU A 347 -30.27 -22.77 10.93
CA GLU A 347 -31.51 -23.23 10.30
C GLU A 347 -31.49 -22.98 8.78
N TYR A 348 -31.81 -24.02 8.01
CA TYR A 348 -31.89 -23.88 6.57
C TYR A 348 -33.17 -23.17 6.16
N MET A 349 -33.03 -22.00 5.55
CA MET A 349 -34.14 -21.27 4.96
C MET A 349 -34.03 -21.28 3.43
N PRO A 350 -34.94 -21.99 2.72
CA PRO A 350 -34.95 -21.95 1.27
C PRO A 350 -35.35 -20.55 0.79
N SER A 351 -34.60 -20.03 -0.19
CA SER A 351 -34.93 -18.77 -0.85
C SER A 351 -34.50 -18.80 -2.31
N ASP A 352 -35.33 -18.24 -3.18
CA ASP A 352 -35.02 -18.11 -4.61
C ASP A 352 -34.01 -17.00 -4.90
N PHE A 353 -33.82 -16.08 -3.96
CA PHE A 353 -32.91 -14.94 -4.07
C PHE A 353 -32.46 -14.43 -2.70
N ASP A 354 -31.35 -13.69 -2.67
CA ASP A 354 -30.94 -12.89 -1.52
C ASP A 354 -30.98 -11.38 -1.85
N TRP A 355 -31.28 -10.57 -0.83
CA TRP A 355 -31.09 -9.12 -0.91
C TRP A 355 -29.70 -8.77 -0.41
N ARG A 356 -28.97 -7.98 -1.18
CA ARG A 356 -27.69 -7.40 -0.77
C ARG A 356 -27.84 -5.91 -0.60
N ILE A 357 -27.74 -5.46 0.64
CA ILE A 357 -27.84 -4.05 0.99
C ILE A 357 -26.43 -3.50 1.15
N GLY A 358 -26.05 -2.53 0.31
CA GLY A 358 -24.81 -1.79 0.49
C GLY A 358 -25.01 -0.70 1.53
N VAL A 359 -24.20 -0.66 2.59
CA VAL A 359 -24.26 0.37 3.63
C VAL A 359 -22.92 1.10 3.68
N LEU A 360 -22.96 2.42 3.80
CA LEU A 360 -21.78 3.25 4.01
C LEU A 360 -22.10 4.31 5.06
N ASP A 361 -21.23 4.46 6.06
CA ASP A 361 -21.38 5.44 7.14
C ASP A 361 -22.79 5.40 7.79
N GLY A 362 -23.27 4.18 8.07
CA GLY A 362 -24.58 3.94 8.66
C GLY A 362 -25.78 4.19 7.74
N ARG A 363 -25.57 4.53 6.46
CA ARG A 363 -26.66 4.80 5.50
C ARG A 363 -26.76 3.72 4.43
N PRO A 364 -27.95 3.19 4.14
CA PRO A 364 -28.15 2.28 3.01
C PRO A 364 -27.98 3.03 1.68
N LEU A 365 -27.13 2.53 0.80
CA LEU A 365 -26.81 3.10 -0.51
C LEU A 365 -27.58 2.44 -1.65
N TYR A 366 -27.71 1.11 -1.60
CA TYR A 366 -28.41 0.35 -2.64
C TYR A 366 -28.96 -0.96 -2.08
N ALA A 367 -29.96 -1.50 -2.78
CA ALA A 367 -30.46 -2.85 -2.59
C ALA A 367 -30.34 -3.60 -3.92
N CYS A 368 -29.62 -4.73 -3.92
CA CYS A 368 -29.46 -5.59 -5.07
C CYS A 368 -30.18 -6.91 -4.82
N LYS A 369 -31.05 -7.32 -5.75
CA LYS A 369 -31.64 -8.66 -5.75
C LYS A 369 -30.68 -9.62 -6.45
N TYR A 370 -30.13 -10.57 -5.71
CA TYR A 370 -29.20 -11.57 -6.23
C TYR A 370 -29.89 -12.92 -6.33
N PHE A 371 -29.96 -13.49 -7.52
CA PHE A 371 -30.53 -14.82 -7.72
C PHE A 371 -29.49 -15.88 -7.40
N MET A 372 -29.93 -16.96 -6.75
CA MET A 372 -29.06 -18.09 -6.45
C MET A 372 -28.51 -18.66 -7.76
N ALA A 373 -27.19 -18.88 -7.82
CA ALA A 373 -26.57 -19.53 -8.97
C ALA A 373 -27.19 -20.92 -9.14
N ARG A 374 -27.48 -21.32 -10.38
CA ARG A 374 -27.86 -22.72 -10.67
C ARG A 374 -26.65 -23.58 -10.30
N GLY A 375 -26.75 -24.23 -9.15
CA GLY A 375 -25.73 -25.14 -8.62
C GLY A 375 -25.56 -26.38 -9.47
#